data_AF-A0AA39PAD9-F1
#
_entry.id   AF-A0AA39PAD9-F1
#
_cell.length_a   1.000
_cell.length_b   1.000
_cell.length_c   1.000
_cell.angle_alpha   90.00
_cell.angle_beta   90.00
_cell.angle_gamma   90.00
#
_symmetry.space_group_name_H-M   'P 1'
#
loop_
_entity.id
_entity.type
_entity.pdbx_description
1 polymer ?
#
loop_
_entity_poly.entity_id
_entity_poly.type
_entity_poly.pdbx_seq_one_letter_code
_entity_poly.pdbx_strand_id
1 'polypeptide(L)'
;MANGAILSVPRTKFPELSEDVFAVTSRPWIPPPLKPFDFLPDLMQKNEENLKPRDDIKPLHVVQPEGVSFKLDGNELEWQNWDMHISLTHHKGIALSTITYNDNELQSTRILGNLPLIQVNAVWEQWLMSYCWDVTVLVKFTTCAVVIKNTICIHEEDNGVLWKHTDYRPGGHTQTVRRIWLVVSMVCTLANYEYIWNYHFYQGDSIELEVHLTGILQVYVAETNEPIKFGTKVVPNVNAQYHQHLFSSCVDPMIDCINNSTIESNVVPLPNASTGSDLNFGGNAFIQEDTVLKKEAGRDWDWEKEQKWKIVNLARQHYSSRKDVGYVVRVKGGVTLMMARKDGWALKRAEFLNYPVWVCRDVEGAKGSRMWPAGKMPVEHLNITLKPQSFFTMNPSMDIPGTRDPKSVAAFSQEAAPSHGHAGCH
;
A
#
# COMPACT_ATOMS: atom_id res chain seq x y z
N MET A 1 -34.67 21.21 14.59
CA MET A 1 -33.64 22.07 15.23
C MET A 1 -32.33 21.83 14.52
N ALA A 2 -31.68 22.90 14.04
CA ALA A 2 -30.58 22.85 13.09
C ALA A 2 -29.26 22.44 13.77
N ASN A 3 -28.71 21.28 13.39
CA ASN A 3 -27.38 20.82 13.82
C ASN A 3 -26.28 21.43 12.92
N GLY A 4 -26.28 22.75 12.78
CA GLY A 4 -25.20 23.46 12.10
C GLY A 4 -23.98 23.53 12.99
N ALA A 5 -22.80 23.17 12.46
CA ALA A 5 -21.54 23.41 13.15
C ALA A 5 -21.43 24.90 13.49
N ILE A 6 -21.32 25.22 14.78
CA ILE A 6 -21.02 26.58 15.24
C ILE A 6 -19.54 26.80 14.93
N LEU A 7 -19.23 27.74 14.05
CA LEU A 7 -17.86 28.17 13.82
C LEU A 7 -17.26 28.63 15.16
N SER A 8 -16.10 28.08 15.53
CA SER A 8 -15.39 28.46 16.77
C SER A 8 -14.93 29.92 16.77
N VAL A 9 -15.03 30.61 15.62
CA VAL A 9 -14.71 32.03 15.44
C VAL A 9 -15.80 32.71 14.58
N PRO A 10 -16.29 33.90 14.97
CA PRO A 10 -17.40 34.59 14.33
C PRO A 10 -17.05 35.23 12.97
N ARG A 11 -15.86 34.99 12.43
CA ARG A 11 -15.29 35.69 11.27
C ARG A 11 -14.30 34.79 10.52
N THR A 12 -14.39 34.79 9.19
CA THR A 12 -13.42 34.15 8.27
C THR A 12 -12.27 35.08 7.86
N LYS A 13 -12.39 36.38 8.14
CA LYS A 13 -11.32 37.35 7.84
C LYS A 13 -10.15 37.08 8.79
N PHE A 14 -8.98 36.77 8.24
CA PHE A 14 -7.74 36.58 8.98
C PHE A 14 -7.54 37.72 10.01
N PRO A 15 -6.99 37.44 11.21
CA PRO A 15 -6.55 38.52 12.10
C PRO A 15 -5.63 39.46 11.30
N GLU A 16 -5.68 40.76 11.60
CA GLU A 16 -4.71 41.65 10.97
C GLU A 16 -3.30 41.23 11.40
N LEU A 17 -2.35 41.24 10.46
CA LEU A 17 -0.92 41.01 10.70
C LEU A 17 -0.32 42.21 11.46
N SER A 18 -0.92 42.59 12.59
CA SER A 18 -0.44 43.68 13.44
C SER A 18 0.77 43.29 14.26
N GLU A 19 1.08 41.99 14.33
CA GLU A 19 2.29 41.47 14.94
C GLU A 19 3.38 41.34 13.86
N ASP A 20 4.53 41.94 14.14
CA ASP A 20 5.73 41.71 13.34
C ASP A 20 6.11 40.23 13.44
N VAL A 21 5.73 39.46 12.41
CA VAL A 21 5.98 38.02 12.33
C VAL A 21 7.48 37.74 12.42
N PHE A 22 8.35 38.69 12.07
CA PHE A 22 9.79 38.57 12.18
C PHE A 22 10.29 38.75 13.61
N ALA A 23 9.66 39.63 14.40
CA ALA A 23 9.98 39.81 15.82
C ALA A 23 9.81 38.53 16.64
N VAL A 24 8.89 37.64 16.24
CA VAL A 24 8.64 36.35 16.91
C VAL A 24 9.67 35.29 16.55
N THR A 25 10.24 35.32 15.35
CA THR A 25 11.07 34.21 14.85
C THR A 25 12.53 34.26 15.31
N SER A 26 13.02 35.40 15.80
CA SER A 26 14.44 35.66 16.15
C SER A 26 15.48 35.21 15.10
N ARG A 27 15.03 34.84 13.89
CA ARG A 27 15.86 34.35 12.79
C ARG A 27 16.06 35.49 11.79
N PRO A 28 17.30 35.78 11.38
CA PRO A 28 17.56 36.81 10.39
C PRO A 28 16.93 36.43 9.04
N TRP A 29 16.66 37.44 8.21
CA TRP A 29 16.23 37.21 6.84
C TRP A 29 17.40 36.65 6.02
N ILE A 30 17.16 35.52 5.36
CA ILE A 30 18.16 34.85 4.50
C ILE A 30 17.63 34.90 3.07
N PRO A 31 18.36 35.48 2.11
CA PRO A 31 17.92 35.51 0.71
C PRO A 31 17.79 34.08 0.16
N PRO A 32 16.75 33.79 -0.64
CA PRO A 32 16.62 32.49 -1.27
C PRO A 32 17.73 32.29 -2.31
N PRO A 33 18.19 31.05 -2.51
CA PRO A 33 19.08 30.72 -3.63
C PRO A 33 18.42 31.06 -4.97
N LEU A 34 19.15 31.76 -5.83
CA LEU A 34 18.64 32.20 -7.14
C LEU A 34 18.94 31.22 -8.28
N LYS A 35 19.78 30.21 -8.03
CA LYS A 35 20.07 29.17 -9.03
C LYS A 35 18.80 28.32 -9.26
N PRO A 36 18.32 28.17 -10.51
CA PRO A 36 17.21 27.27 -10.81
C PRO A 36 17.64 25.81 -10.72
N PHE A 37 16.69 24.94 -10.38
CA PHE A 37 16.85 23.48 -10.34
C PHE A 37 15.69 22.83 -11.11
N ASP A 38 15.70 23.03 -12.43
CA ASP A 38 14.64 22.55 -13.31
C ASP A 38 14.73 21.04 -13.51
N PHE A 39 13.57 20.40 -13.67
CA PHE A 39 13.45 18.97 -13.97
C PHE A 39 12.79 18.71 -15.34
N LEU A 40 12.31 19.76 -16.00
CA LEU A 40 11.75 19.65 -17.35
C LEU A 40 12.88 19.65 -18.38
N PRO A 41 12.97 18.67 -19.29
CA PRO A 41 14.10 18.54 -20.21
C PRO A 41 14.39 19.80 -21.03
N ASP A 42 13.35 20.52 -21.46
CA ASP A 42 13.49 21.76 -22.24
C ASP A 42 14.01 22.94 -21.40
N LEU A 43 13.77 22.95 -20.09
CA LEU A 43 14.32 23.93 -19.16
C LEU A 43 15.74 23.56 -18.73
N MET A 44 15.99 22.28 -18.46
CA MET A 44 17.33 21.77 -18.13
C MET A 44 18.32 22.06 -19.26
N GLN A 45 17.92 21.86 -20.52
CA GLN A 45 18.77 22.20 -21.67
C GLN A 45 19.14 23.69 -21.77
N LYS A 46 18.29 24.59 -21.26
CA LYS A 46 18.58 26.03 -21.24
C LYS A 46 19.57 26.42 -20.14
N ASN A 47 19.51 25.71 -19.02
CA ASN A 47 20.19 26.11 -17.78
C ASN A 47 21.42 25.24 -17.46
N GLU A 48 21.58 24.07 -18.09
CA GLU A 48 22.70 23.14 -17.88
C GLU A 48 23.32 22.69 -19.22
N GLU A 49 24.44 23.31 -19.61
CA GLU A 49 25.09 23.09 -20.92
C GLU A 49 25.51 21.64 -21.22
N ASN A 50 25.72 20.83 -20.19
CA ASN A 50 26.26 19.46 -20.33
C ASN A 50 25.22 18.36 -20.06
N LEU A 51 23.96 18.71 -19.78
CA LEU A 51 22.95 17.72 -19.44
C LEU A 51 22.12 17.34 -20.68
N LYS A 52 22.29 16.10 -21.17
CA LYS A 52 21.46 15.52 -22.23
C LYS A 52 20.68 14.30 -21.73
N PRO A 53 19.44 14.07 -22.21
CA PRO A 53 18.77 12.79 -22.03
C PRO A 53 19.62 11.64 -22.57
N ARG A 54 19.50 10.46 -21.95
CA ARG A 54 20.18 9.24 -22.39
C ARG A 54 19.68 8.82 -23.79
N ASP A 55 20.61 8.41 -24.65
CA ASP A 55 20.36 7.96 -26.02
C ASP A 55 20.48 6.43 -26.18
N ASP A 56 20.78 5.70 -25.09
CA ASP A 56 20.97 4.25 -25.06
C ASP A 56 19.71 3.45 -24.62
N ILE A 57 18.60 4.14 -24.36
CA ILE A 57 17.33 3.51 -23.96
C ILE A 57 16.64 2.93 -25.20
N LYS A 58 16.60 1.59 -25.28
CA LYS A 58 15.92 0.86 -26.36
C LYS A 58 14.41 0.77 -26.09
N PRO A 59 13.55 0.79 -27.14
CA PRO A 59 12.12 0.57 -26.97
C PRO A 59 11.79 -0.78 -26.35
N LEU A 60 10.85 -0.81 -25.40
CA LEU A 60 10.23 -2.01 -24.85
C LEU A 60 8.75 -2.03 -25.25
N HIS A 61 8.34 -3.02 -26.02
CA HIS A 61 6.96 -3.17 -26.46
C HIS A 61 6.24 -4.20 -25.60
N VAL A 62 5.24 -3.74 -24.84
CA VAL A 62 4.31 -4.59 -24.08
C VAL A 62 2.96 -4.52 -24.79
N VAL A 63 2.51 -5.63 -25.37
CA VAL A 63 1.30 -5.69 -26.21
C VAL A 63 0.50 -6.94 -25.84
N GLN A 64 -0.81 -6.78 -25.64
CA GLN A 64 -1.75 -7.90 -25.51
C GLN A 64 -2.56 -8.00 -26.82
N PRO A 65 -2.16 -8.87 -27.77
CA PRO A 65 -2.73 -8.88 -29.12
C PRO A 65 -4.20 -9.29 -29.17
N GLU A 66 -4.66 -10.06 -28.19
CA GLU A 66 -6.07 -10.47 -28.05
C GLU A 66 -6.89 -9.53 -27.15
N GLY A 67 -6.29 -8.41 -26.70
CA GLY A 67 -6.86 -7.53 -25.69
C GLY A 67 -6.56 -8.00 -24.25
N VAL A 68 -7.13 -7.27 -23.30
CA VAL A 68 -7.00 -7.56 -21.86
C VAL A 68 -7.85 -8.76 -21.45
N SER A 69 -7.44 -9.48 -20.40
CA SER A 69 -8.19 -10.63 -19.86
C SER A 69 -9.22 -10.25 -18.81
N PHE A 70 -9.24 -8.99 -18.36
CA PHE A 70 -10.27 -8.48 -17.45
C PHE A 70 -11.47 -7.93 -18.21
N LYS A 71 -12.63 -7.91 -17.55
CA LYS A 71 -13.84 -7.23 -18.02
C LYS A 71 -14.21 -6.14 -17.04
N LEU A 72 -14.66 -5.01 -17.58
CA LEU A 72 -15.17 -3.88 -16.80
C LEU A 72 -16.58 -3.55 -17.29
N ASP A 73 -17.59 -3.78 -16.46
CA ASP A 73 -18.97 -3.36 -16.71
C ASP A 73 -19.36 -2.26 -15.72
N GLY A 74 -19.37 -1.01 -16.19
CA GLY A 74 -19.47 0.15 -15.34
C GLY A 74 -18.30 0.22 -14.36
N ASN A 75 -18.55 -0.17 -13.11
CA ASN A 75 -17.59 -0.19 -12.02
C ASN A 75 -17.26 -1.62 -11.52
N GLU A 76 -17.89 -2.65 -12.07
CA GLU A 76 -17.62 -4.04 -11.70
C GLU A 76 -16.47 -4.58 -12.55
N LEU A 77 -15.43 -5.07 -11.88
CA LEU A 77 -14.21 -5.61 -12.48
C LEU A 77 -14.13 -7.11 -12.23
N GLU A 78 -14.08 -7.88 -13.32
CA GLU A 78 -13.87 -9.33 -13.29
C GLU A 78 -12.52 -9.68 -13.90
N TRP A 79 -11.72 -10.52 -13.23
CA TRP A 79 -10.43 -10.98 -13.73
C TRP A 79 -9.96 -12.26 -13.03
N GLN A 80 -9.66 -13.34 -13.76
CA GLN A 80 -9.00 -14.55 -13.23
C GLN A 80 -9.56 -15.01 -11.86
N ASN A 81 -10.86 -15.35 -11.82
CA ASN A 81 -11.64 -15.69 -10.62
C ASN A 81 -11.93 -14.54 -9.64
N TRP A 82 -11.32 -13.38 -9.79
CA TRP A 82 -11.67 -12.18 -9.02
C TRP A 82 -12.92 -11.48 -9.56
N ASP A 83 -13.70 -10.96 -8.62
CA ASP A 83 -14.83 -10.06 -8.84
C ASP A 83 -14.74 -8.95 -7.78
N MET A 84 -14.86 -7.68 -8.20
CA MET A 84 -14.83 -6.53 -7.30
C MET A 84 -15.49 -5.28 -7.91
N HIS A 85 -16.00 -4.41 -7.05
CA HIS A 85 -16.47 -3.08 -7.43
C HIS A 85 -15.40 -2.02 -7.20
N ILE A 86 -15.10 -1.20 -8.22
CA ILE A 86 -14.19 -0.06 -8.15
C ILE A 86 -14.97 1.25 -8.01
N SER A 87 -14.59 2.06 -7.02
CA SER A 87 -15.12 3.41 -6.87
C SER A 87 -14.03 4.45 -6.69
N LEU A 88 -14.35 5.69 -7.05
CA LEU A 88 -13.50 6.85 -6.79
C LEU A 88 -14.25 7.82 -5.89
N THR A 89 -13.59 8.29 -4.83
CA THR A 89 -14.12 9.36 -3.98
C THR A 89 -13.14 10.51 -3.92
N HIS A 90 -13.65 11.74 -3.84
CA HIS A 90 -12.81 12.95 -3.80
C HIS A 90 -11.86 13.02 -2.59
N HIS A 91 -12.18 12.31 -1.52
CA HIS A 91 -11.43 12.34 -0.27
C HIS A 91 -10.51 11.14 -0.09
N LYS A 92 -10.88 9.96 -0.64
CA LYS A 92 -10.15 8.70 -0.41
C LYS A 92 -9.46 8.16 -1.66
N GLY A 93 -9.69 8.77 -2.82
CA GLY A 93 -9.25 8.19 -4.08
C GLY A 93 -9.97 6.85 -4.35
N ILE A 94 -9.22 5.84 -4.81
CA ILE A 94 -9.74 4.51 -5.15
C ILE A 94 -10.28 3.82 -3.88
N ALA A 95 -11.47 3.24 -3.99
CA ALA A 95 -12.00 2.30 -3.02
C ALA A 95 -12.51 1.04 -3.73
N LEU A 96 -12.05 -0.11 -3.25
CA LEU A 96 -12.37 -1.43 -3.77
C LEU A 96 -13.41 -2.07 -2.87
N SER A 97 -14.43 -2.69 -3.43
CA SER A 97 -15.52 -3.26 -2.65
C SER A 97 -15.92 -4.61 -3.18
N THR A 98 -16.64 -5.36 -2.34
CA THR A 98 -17.17 -6.69 -2.70
C THR A 98 -16.15 -7.67 -3.28
N ILE A 99 -14.88 -7.56 -2.89
CA ILE A 99 -13.80 -8.38 -3.41
C ILE A 99 -14.07 -9.84 -3.09
N THR A 100 -14.22 -10.62 -4.15
CA THR A 100 -14.63 -12.02 -4.12
C THR A 100 -13.67 -12.81 -5.00
N TYR A 101 -13.37 -14.04 -4.59
CA TYR A 101 -12.63 -14.99 -5.43
C TYR A 101 -13.47 -16.24 -5.62
N ASN A 102 -13.66 -16.61 -6.88
CA ASN A 102 -14.40 -17.79 -7.24
C ASN A 102 -13.49 -19.02 -7.15
N ASP A 103 -13.67 -19.83 -6.11
CA ASP A 103 -12.90 -21.06 -5.87
C ASP A 103 -13.34 -22.25 -6.76
N ASN A 104 -14.29 -22.07 -7.68
CA ASN A 104 -14.83 -23.14 -8.54
C ASN A 104 -15.43 -24.37 -7.80
N GLU A 105 -15.32 -24.47 -6.47
CA GLU A 105 -15.98 -25.42 -5.59
C GLU A 105 -17.38 -24.90 -5.18
N LEU A 106 -18.40 -25.02 -6.05
CA LEU A 106 -19.86 -24.90 -5.76
C LEU A 106 -20.41 -23.71 -4.91
N GLN A 107 -19.58 -22.80 -4.38
CA GLN A 107 -19.98 -21.61 -3.63
C GLN A 107 -19.02 -20.47 -3.94
N SER A 108 -19.56 -19.40 -4.54
CA SER A 108 -18.89 -18.11 -4.67
C SER A 108 -18.44 -17.65 -3.28
N THR A 109 -17.13 -17.62 -3.03
CA THR A 109 -16.60 -17.29 -1.71
C THR A 109 -16.20 -15.82 -1.65
N ARG A 110 -16.89 -15.06 -0.80
CA ARG A 110 -16.54 -13.65 -0.55
C ARG A 110 -15.29 -13.60 0.34
N ILE A 111 -14.29 -12.84 -0.07
CA ILE A 111 -13.04 -12.70 0.69
C ILE A 111 -13.08 -11.43 1.52
N LEU A 112 -13.41 -10.28 0.93
CA LEU A 112 -13.43 -8.98 1.62
C LEU A 112 -14.67 -8.22 1.20
N GLY A 113 -15.65 -8.13 2.10
CA GLY A 113 -16.84 -7.34 1.82
C GLY A 113 -16.58 -5.90 2.20
N ASN A 114 -16.51 -5.06 1.17
CA ASN A 114 -16.02 -3.69 1.22
C ASN A 114 -14.58 -3.64 1.74
N LEU A 115 -13.62 -3.20 0.94
CA LEU A 115 -12.48 -2.49 1.52
C LEU A 115 -12.92 -1.03 1.57
N PRO A 116 -13.62 -0.57 2.63
CA PRO A 116 -13.74 0.84 2.80
C PRO A 116 -12.33 1.34 3.06
N LEU A 117 -11.94 2.23 2.17
CA LEU A 117 -11.17 3.39 2.50
C LEU A 117 -9.72 3.17 2.81
N ILE A 118 -8.99 3.91 2.01
CA ILE A 118 -7.60 4.07 2.14
C ILE A 118 -7.47 5.65 2.06
N GLN A 119 -6.97 6.32 3.13
CA GLN A 119 -6.57 7.75 3.15
C GLN A 119 -5.07 7.98 3.48
N VAL A 120 -4.34 8.78 2.75
CA VAL A 120 -2.94 9.11 3.12
C VAL A 120 -2.90 9.99 4.36
N ASN A 121 -1.95 9.76 5.29
CA ASN A 121 -1.58 10.78 6.27
C ASN A 121 -0.04 10.83 6.39
N ALA A 122 0.63 11.53 5.48
CA ALA A 122 2.02 11.90 5.71
C ALA A 122 2.08 12.75 6.99
N VAL A 123 2.53 12.17 8.11
CA VAL A 123 2.65 12.93 9.35
C VAL A 123 3.97 13.66 9.35
N TRP A 124 3.83 14.96 9.16
CA TRP A 124 4.85 15.98 9.32
C TRP A 124 5.37 16.05 10.76
N GLU A 125 6.69 16.22 10.89
CA GLU A 125 7.27 16.91 12.03
C GLU A 125 8.15 18.06 11.53
N GLN A 126 7.67 19.31 11.71
CA GLN A 126 8.48 20.52 11.59
C GLN A 126 8.38 21.29 12.91
N TRP A 127 9.52 21.77 13.41
CA TRP A 127 9.60 22.62 14.61
C TRP A 127 9.05 24.05 14.42
N LEU A 128 8.34 24.29 13.31
CA LEU A 128 7.65 25.53 12.96
C LEU A 128 6.39 25.19 12.17
N MET A 129 5.26 25.08 12.89
CA MET A 129 3.86 25.20 12.42
C MET A 129 3.51 24.87 10.94
N SER A 130 3.91 23.70 10.42
CA SER A 130 3.28 23.15 9.21
C SER A 130 2.88 21.71 9.48
N TYR A 131 1.57 21.48 9.56
CA TYR A 131 0.95 20.16 9.65
C TYR A 131 0.01 20.05 8.48
N CYS A 132 0.36 19.22 7.50
CA CYS A 132 -0.58 18.89 6.44
C CYS A 132 -1.26 17.57 6.79
N TRP A 133 -2.58 17.65 6.97
CA TRP A 133 -3.45 16.48 6.99
C TRP A 133 -3.93 16.33 5.57
N ASP A 134 -3.17 15.59 4.79
CA ASP A 134 -3.36 15.57 3.35
C ASP A 134 -4.49 14.64 2.98
N VAL A 135 -5.65 15.25 2.83
CA VAL A 135 -6.86 14.52 2.44
C VAL A 135 -7.60 15.27 1.38
N THR A 136 -7.00 15.45 0.21
CA THR A 136 -7.72 16.16 -0.86
C THR A 136 -7.17 15.82 -2.24
N VAL A 137 -7.97 15.13 -3.05
CA VAL A 137 -7.98 15.44 -4.49
C VAL A 137 -8.51 16.86 -4.58
N LEU A 138 -7.73 17.79 -5.16
CA LEU A 138 -8.16 19.19 -5.34
C LEU A 138 -9.48 19.24 -6.12
N VAL A 139 -10.60 19.31 -5.40
CA VAL A 139 -11.90 19.56 -6.00
C VAL A 139 -12.09 21.06 -6.02
N LYS A 140 -12.36 21.60 -7.21
CA LYS A 140 -12.86 22.97 -7.35
C LYS A 140 -14.02 23.17 -6.36
N PHE A 141 -14.00 24.23 -5.57
CA PHE A 141 -15.10 24.59 -4.66
C PHE A 141 -16.33 25.06 -5.46
N THR A 142 -16.91 24.14 -6.20
CA THR A 142 -18.11 24.32 -7.00
C THR A 142 -19.03 23.15 -6.72
N THR A 143 -20.33 23.41 -6.66
CA THR A 143 -21.35 22.36 -6.64
C THR A 143 -21.47 21.62 -7.98
N CYS A 144 -20.71 22.06 -8.99
CA CYS A 144 -20.67 21.45 -10.31
C CYS A 144 -19.82 20.19 -10.31
N ALA A 145 -20.32 19.13 -10.96
CA ALA A 145 -19.52 17.95 -11.25
C ALA A 145 -18.32 18.32 -12.14
N VAL A 146 -17.16 17.74 -11.84
CA VAL A 146 -15.92 17.89 -12.62
C VAL A 146 -15.50 16.52 -13.10
N VAL A 147 -15.23 16.41 -14.41
CA VAL A 147 -14.67 15.19 -14.99
C VAL A 147 -13.16 15.25 -14.84
N ILE A 148 -12.60 14.27 -14.12
CA ILE A 148 -11.16 14.02 -14.09
C ILE A 148 -10.93 12.84 -15.03
N LYS A 149 -10.23 13.08 -16.14
CA LYS A 149 -9.97 12.03 -17.13
C LYS A 149 -8.83 11.15 -16.66
N ASN A 150 -8.92 9.85 -16.97
CA ASN A 150 -7.84 8.87 -16.78
C ASN A 150 -7.31 8.81 -15.33
N THR A 151 -8.21 8.92 -14.35
CA THR A 151 -7.84 8.93 -12.91
C THR A 151 -7.46 7.55 -12.38
N ILE A 152 -8.03 6.50 -12.96
CA ILE A 152 -7.75 5.11 -12.60
C ILE A 152 -7.19 4.42 -13.84
N CYS A 153 -6.06 3.73 -13.67
CA CYS A 153 -5.51 2.83 -14.67
C CYS A 153 -5.76 1.39 -14.23
N ILE A 154 -6.16 0.54 -15.17
CA ILE A 154 -6.34 -0.90 -14.95
C ILE A 154 -5.60 -1.62 -16.07
N HIS A 155 -4.65 -2.48 -15.70
CA HIS A 155 -3.88 -3.26 -16.67
C HIS A 155 -3.37 -4.55 -16.04
N GLU A 156 -2.91 -5.46 -16.88
CA GLU A 156 -2.28 -6.70 -16.46
C GLU A 156 -0.78 -6.62 -16.73
N GLU A 157 0.03 -7.14 -15.83
CA GLU A 157 1.47 -7.27 -16.08
C GLU A 157 1.93 -8.70 -15.83
N ASP A 158 2.82 -9.16 -16.70
CA ASP A 158 3.63 -10.32 -16.39
C ASP A 158 4.57 -10.00 -15.23
N ASN A 159 4.54 -10.85 -14.21
CA ASN A 159 5.29 -10.70 -12.98
C ASN A 159 6.15 -11.94 -12.69
N GLY A 160 6.77 -12.48 -13.74
CA GLY A 160 7.76 -13.56 -13.62
C GLY A 160 7.15 -14.93 -13.32
N VAL A 161 7.80 -15.71 -12.45
CA VAL A 161 7.39 -17.10 -12.15
C VAL A 161 6.31 -17.12 -11.06
N LEU A 162 5.18 -17.78 -11.34
CA LEU A 162 4.16 -18.05 -10.35
C LEU A 162 4.59 -19.21 -9.46
N TRP A 163 4.80 -20.37 -10.07
CA TRP A 163 5.38 -21.54 -9.44
C TRP A 163 6.20 -22.35 -10.44
N LYS A 164 7.20 -23.06 -9.93
CA LYS A 164 8.03 -23.98 -10.71
C LYS A 164 8.36 -25.19 -9.86
N HIS A 165 8.28 -26.38 -10.45
CA HIS A 165 8.78 -27.61 -9.85
C HIS A 165 9.57 -28.42 -10.88
N THR A 166 10.64 -29.06 -10.42
CA THR A 166 11.43 -30.02 -11.20
C THR A 166 11.57 -31.28 -10.36
N ASP A 167 10.86 -32.34 -10.75
CA ASP A 167 10.99 -33.65 -10.10
C ASP A 167 12.16 -34.40 -10.73
N TYR A 168 13.22 -34.63 -9.95
CA TYR A 168 14.44 -35.31 -10.38
C TYR A 168 14.33 -36.84 -10.29
N ARG A 169 13.25 -37.37 -9.71
CA ARG A 169 13.05 -38.81 -9.55
C ARG A 169 12.84 -39.48 -10.91
N PRO A 170 13.09 -40.79 -11.04
CA PRO A 170 12.83 -41.51 -12.28
C PRO A 170 11.38 -41.32 -12.74
N GLY A 171 11.20 -40.85 -13.99
CA GLY A 171 9.88 -40.50 -14.53
C GLY A 171 9.37 -39.11 -14.14
N GLY A 172 10.18 -38.30 -13.46
CA GLY A 172 9.83 -36.95 -13.02
C GLY A 172 9.68 -35.97 -14.18
N HIS A 173 8.81 -34.97 -13.98
CA HIS A 173 8.55 -33.90 -14.93
C HIS A 173 9.01 -32.54 -14.37
N THR A 174 9.27 -31.60 -15.28
CA THR A 174 9.47 -30.19 -14.94
C THR A 174 8.30 -29.38 -15.44
N GLN A 175 7.79 -28.49 -14.59
CA GLN A 175 6.70 -27.58 -14.91
C GLN A 175 7.03 -26.19 -14.37
N THR A 176 6.80 -25.18 -15.20
CA THR A 176 6.90 -23.76 -14.84
C THR A 176 5.63 -23.06 -15.27
N VAL A 177 5.05 -22.29 -14.36
CA VAL A 177 3.88 -21.44 -14.62
C VAL A 177 4.26 -19.99 -14.39
N ARG A 178 3.86 -19.11 -15.31
CA ARG A 178 4.12 -17.67 -15.21
C ARG A 178 3.03 -16.99 -14.39
N ARG A 179 3.41 -15.87 -13.78
CA ARG A 179 2.53 -15.03 -12.99
C ARG A 179 2.09 -13.85 -13.81
N ILE A 180 0.80 -13.60 -13.82
CA ILE A 180 0.22 -12.33 -14.23
C ILE A 180 -0.50 -11.78 -13.01
N TRP A 181 -0.38 -10.48 -12.78
CA TRP A 181 -1.19 -9.78 -11.79
C TRP A 181 -2.02 -8.69 -12.46
N LEU A 182 -3.17 -8.38 -11.87
CA LEU A 182 -3.99 -7.24 -12.25
C LEU A 182 -3.59 -6.06 -11.38
N VAL A 183 -3.32 -4.93 -12.02
CA VAL A 183 -2.96 -3.67 -11.37
C VAL A 183 -4.13 -2.71 -11.52
N VAL A 184 -4.68 -2.25 -10.41
CA VAL A 184 -5.59 -1.09 -10.35
C VAL A 184 -4.82 0.05 -9.70
N SER A 185 -4.64 1.17 -10.39
CA SER A 185 -3.77 2.24 -9.88
C SER A 185 -4.34 3.64 -10.04
N MET A 186 -3.89 4.55 -9.16
CA MET A 186 -4.08 5.99 -9.30
C MET A 186 -2.81 6.74 -8.93
N VAL A 187 -2.68 7.96 -9.44
CA VAL A 187 -1.65 8.92 -9.02
C VAL A 187 -2.34 10.10 -8.35
N CYS A 188 -1.88 10.44 -7.15
CA CYS A 188 -2.33 11.62 -6.43
C CYS A 188 -1.16 12.58 -6.23
N THR A 189 -1.26 13.77 -6.80
CA THR A 189 -0.33 14.87 -6.56
C THR A 189 -0.86 15.75 -5.45
N LEU A 190 -0.02 15.96 -4.44
CA LEU A 190 -0.30 16.88 -3.36
C LEU A 190 0.87 17.84 -3.21
N ALA A 191 0.67 19.04 -3.75
CA ALA A 191 1.68 20.09 -3.84
C ALA A 191 2.98 19.56 -4.43
N ASN A 192 4.00 19.33 -3.60
CA ASN A 192 5.33 18.89 -3.98
C ASN A 192 5.49 17.35 -4.02
N TYR A 193 4.52 16.58 -3.53
CA TYR A 193 4.58 15.12 -3.50
C TYR A 193 3.70 14.48 -4.55
N GLU A 194 4.15 13.36 -5.11
CA GLU A 194 3.32 12.44 -5.87
C GLU A 194 3.31 11.07 -5.22
N TYR A 195 2.10 10.55 -5.02
CA TYR A 195 1.85 9.21 -4.51
C TYR A 195 1.22 8.35 -5.61
N ILE A 196 1.86 7.24 -5.94
CA ILE A 196 1.35 6.24 -6.89
C ILE A 196 0.83 5.06 -6.09
N TRP A 197 -0.47 4.81 -6.21
CA TRP A 197 -1.20 3.77 -5.51
C TRP A 197 -1.39 2.60 -6.45
N ASN A 198 -0.88 1.43 -6.08
CA ASN A 198 -0.98 0.22 -6.89
C ASN A 198 -1.64 -0.89 -6.08
N TYR A 199 -2.83 -1.31 -6.51
CA TYR A 199 -3.51 -2.50 -6.00
C TYR A 199 -3.22 -3.65 -6.93
N HIS A 200 -2.49 -4.64 -6.42
CA HIS A 200 -2.11 -5.83 -7.15
C HIS A 200 -2.98 -7.00 -6.71
N PHE A 201 -3.68 -7.61 -7.66
CA PHE A 201 -4.40 -8.86 -7.46
C PHE A 201 -3.64 -10.00 -8.15
N TYR A 202 -3.32 -11.03 -7.39
CA TYR A 202 -2.58 -12.17 -7.90
C TYR A 202 -3.52 -13.27 -8.38
N GLN A 203 -3.10 -14.02 -9.39
CA GLN A 203 -3.78 -15.25 -9.82
C GLN A 203 -3.97 -16.27 -8.68
N GLY A 204 -2.98 -16.36 -7.77
CA GLY A 204 -3.07 -17.12 -6.53
C GLY A 204 -3.54 -16.24 -5.39
N ASP A 205 -4.73 -15.63 -5.59
CA ASP A 205 -5.65 -14.98 -4.64
C ASP A 205 -5.08 -13.99 -3.60
N SER A 206 -3.78 -13.68 -3.68
CA SER A 206 -3.17 -12.69 -2.82
C SER A 206 -3.56 -11.29 -3.28
N ILE A 207 -3.63 -10.36 -2.34
CA ILE A 207 -3.87 -8.93 -2.60
C ILE A 207 -2.69 -8.16 -2.03
N GLU A 208 -2.18 -7.20 -2.79
CA GLU A 208 -1.10 -6.33 -2.33
C GLU A 208 -1.39 -4.87 -2.65
N LEU A 209 -1.17 -4.01 -1.66
CA LEU A 209 -1.17 -2.56 -1.85
C LEU A 209 0.28 -2.08 -1.85
N GLU A 210 0.73 -1.46 -2.93
CA GLU A 210 2.05 -0.84 -3.04
C GLU A 210 1.92 0.67 -3.27
N VAL A 211 2.65 1.46 -2.48
CA VAL A 211 2.65 2.92 -2.58
C VAL A 211 4.04 3.41 -2.99
N HIS A 212 4.16 4.00 -4.18
CA HIS A 212 5.40 4.67 -4.58
C HIS A 212 5.34 6.15 -4.24
N LEU A 213 6.45 6.66 -3.72
CA LEU A 213 6.61 8.06 -3.38
C LEU A 213 7.61 8.68 -4.34
N THR A 214 7.20 9.76 -4.99
CA THR A 214 8.07 10.58 -5.84
C THR A 214 7.74 12.05 -5.66
N GLY A 215 8.35 12.89 -6.49
CA GLY A 215 8.16 14.33 -6.50
C GLY A 215 9.35 15.11 -6.02
N ILE A 216 9.05 16.27 -5.44
CA ILE A 216 10.03 17.28 -5.08
C ILE A 216 10.08 17.39 -3.56
N LEU A 217 11.29 17.36 -3.01
CA LEU A 217 11.50 17.56 -1.59
C LEU A 217 10.98 18.94 -1.17
N GLN A 218 10.26 18.98 -0.05
CA GLN A 218 9.99 20.24 0.62
C GLN A 218 11.30 20.79 1.20
N VAL A 219 11.60 22.05 0.91
CA VAL A 219 12.88 22.68 1.28
C VAL A 219 12.69 24.02 1.98
N TYR A 220 13.71 24.43 2.73
CA TYR A 220 13.82 25.77 3.29
C TYR A 220 15.21 26.35 3.11
N VAL A 221 15.29 27.68 3.17
CA VAL A 221 16.54 28.42 3.04
C VAL A 221 17.36 28.25 4.31
N ALA A 222 18.62 27.85 4.16
CA ALA A 222 19.60 27.72 5.25
C ALA A 222 20.77 28.68 5.05
N GLU A 223 21.34 29.20 6.14
CA GLU A 223 22.58 29.99 6.02
C GLU A 223 23.75 29.10 5.58
N THR A 224 24.79 29.72 5.02
CA THR A 224 25.94 29.02 4.43
C THR A 224 26.58 28.05 5.43
N ASN A 225 26.76 28.53 6.66
CA ASN A 225 27.38 27.77 7.75
C ASN A 225 26.39 27.34 8.84
N GLU A 226 25.08 27.35 8.55
CA GLU A 226 24.05 26.90 9.50
C GLU A 226 24.26 25.41 9.83
N PRO A 227 24.42 25.03 11.12
CA PRO A 227 24.49 23.62 11.52
C PRO A 227 23.13 22.95 11.31
N ILE A 228 23.05 22.00 10.38
CA ILE A 228 21.82 21.28 10.07
C ILE A 228 21.70 20.03 10.95
N LYS A 229 20.73 20.04 11.88
CA LYS A 229 20.44 18.89 12.75
C LYS A 229 19.19 18.09 12.34
N PHE A 230 18.23 18.74 11.67
CA PHE A 230 16.89 18.19 11.41
C PHE A 230 16.60 18.03 9.91
N GLY A 231 17.63 17.74 9.14
CA GLY A 231 17.50 17.56 7.70
C GLY A 231 18.84 17.30 7.04
N THR A 232 18.85 17.37 5.71
CA THR A 232 20.04 17.24 4.87
C THR A 232 20.16 18.43 3.95
N LYS A 233 21.34 19.08 3.96
CA LYS A 233 21.68 20.15 3.01
C LYS A 233 21.86 19.52 1.63
N VAL A 234 20.88 19.68 0.75
CA VAL A 234 20.84 19.02 -0.57
C VAL A 234 21.64 19.78 -1.62
N VAL A 235 21.66 21.11 -1.50
CA VAL A 235 22.51 22.03 -2.27
C VAL A 235 22.90 23.21 -1.38
N PRO A 236 23.86 24.07 -1.75
CA PRO A 236 24.22 25.24 -0.95
C PRO A 236 22.98 26.06 -0.57
N ASN A 237 22.86 26.38 0.72
CA ASN A 237 21.79 27.20 1.29
C ASN A 237 20.37 26.61 1.18
N VAL A 238 20.22 25.33 0.83
CA VAL A 238 18.92 24.63 0.78
C VAL A 238 18.96 23.41 1.68
N ASN A 239 18.09 23.39 2.69
CA ASN A 239 17.93 22.22 3.55
C ASN A 239 16.60 21.52 3.28
N ALA A 240 16.65 20.19 3.11
CA ALA A 240 15.50 19.32 3.07
C ALA A 240 15.30 18.71 4.47
N GLN A 241 14.13 18.90 5.07
CA GLN A 241 13.86 18.41 6.43
C GLN A 241 13.63 16.91 6.46
N TYR A 242 14.04 16.28 7.57
CA TYR A 242 13.59 14.92 7.86
C TYR A 242 12.09 14.92 8.12
N HIS A 243 11.39 13.96 7.53
CA HIS A 243 9.95 13.78 7.68
C HIS A 243 9.59 12.31 7.48
N GLN A 244 8.40 11.91 7.95
CA GLN A 244 7.89 10.55 7.77
C GLN A 244 6.67 10.57 6.85
N HIS A 245 6.60 9.61 5.94
CA HIS A 245 5.37 9.31 5.21
C HIS A 245 4.75 8.10 5.89
N LEU A 246 3.70 8.37 6.64
CA LEU A 246 2.94 7.37 7.35
C LEU A 246 1.53 7.34 6.78
N PHE A 247 0.86 6.27 7.11
CA PHE A 247 -0.06 5.67 6.19
C PHE A 247 -0.94 4.74 7.13
N SER A 248 -2.24 4.45 6.95
CA SER A 248 -3.04 3.45 7.74
C SER A 248 -4.24 2.73 7.03
N SER A 249 -4.07 1.61 6.32
CA SER A 249 -5.13 1.01 5.46
C SER A 249 -6.28 0.41 6.25
N CYS A 250 -7.53 0.60 5.79
CA CYS A 250 -8.69 -0.06 6.37
C CYS A 250 -9.14 -1.27 5.55
N VAL A 251 -9.23 -2.39 6.28
CA VAL A 251 -9.72 -3.66 5.79
C VAL A 251 -10.96 -3.99 6.60
N ASP A 252 -12.12 -4.07 5.94
CA ASP A 252 -13.36 -4.61 6.49
C ASP A 252 -13.55 -6.02 5.93
N PRO A 253 -13.05 -7.05 6.63
CA PRO A 253 -13.02 -8.38 6.08
C PRO A 253 -14.40 -9.04 6.14
N MET A 254 -14.73 -9.80 5.09
CA MET A 254 -15.86 -10.73 5.11
C MET A 254 -15.40 -12.11 4.64
N ILE A 255 -14.36 -12.65 5.29
CA ILE A 255 -13.80 -13.96 4.99
C ILE A 255 -14.89 -15.01 5.20
N ASP A 256 -15.46 -15.56 4.12
CA ASP A 256 -16.53 -16.57 4.12
C ASP A 256 -17.85 -16.17 4.83
N CYS A 257 -17.88 -15.06 5.57
CA CYS A 257 -19.02 -14.50 6.27
C CYS A 257 -18.63 -13.15 6.91
N ILE A 258 -19.60 -12.46 7.50
CA ILE A 258 -19.37 -11.21 8.27
C ILE A 258 -18.76 -11.45 9.66
N ASN A 259 -18.74 -12.69 10.15
CA ASN A 259 -18.29 -13.02 11.50
C ASN A 259 -16.83 -13.49 11.47
N ASN A 260 -15.90 -12.52 11.46
CA ASN A 260 -14.47 -12.81 11.47
C ASN A 260 -13.84 -12.54 12.84
N SER A 261 -12.67 -13.13 13.05
CA SER A 261 -11.82 -12.89 14.23
C SER A 261 -10.38 -12.65 13.78
N THR A 262 -9.65 -11.86 14.57
CA THR A 262 -8.21 -11.66 14.34
C THR A 262 -7.40 -12.52 15.30
N ILE A 263 -6.47 -13.28 14.76
CA ILE A 263 -5.48 -14.06 15.51
C ILE A 263 -4.14 -13.34 15.40
N GLU A 264 -3.52 -13.07 16.54
CA GLU A 264 -2.10 -12.75 16.59
C GLU A 264 -1.30 -14.04 16.65
N SER A 265 -0.30 -14.16 15.78
CA SER A 265 0.43 -15.39 15.57
C SER A 265 1.93 -15.14 15.65
N ASN A 266 2.58 -15.84 16.58
CA ASN A 266 4.01 -15.74 16.84
C ASN A 266 4.70 -17.06 16.49
N VAL A 267 5.92 -16.97 15.98
CA VAL A 267 6.84 -18.10 15.85
C VAL A 267 7.77 -18.06 17.06
N VAL A 268 7.83 -19.16 17.81
CA VAL A 268 8.65 -19.28 19.01
C VAL A 268 9.42 -20.60 19.01
N PRO A 269 10.64 -20.67 19.59
CA PRO A 269 11.28 -21.94 19.89
C PRO A 269 10.34 -22.84 20.71
N LEU A 270 10.41 -24.16 20.53
CA LEU A 270 9.53 -25.08 21.25
C LEU A 270 9.67 -24.87 22.77
N PRO A 271 8.64 -24.37 23.47
CA PRO A 271 8.75 -24.08 24.89
C PRO A 271 8.97 -25.34 25.70
N ASN A 272 9.75 -25.25 26.77
CA ASN A 272 9.98 -26.34 27.73
C ASN A 272 10.62 -27.62 27.14
N ALA A 273 11.29 -27.54 25.99
CA ALA A 273 12.01 -28.66 25.39
C ALA A 273 13.46 -28.26 25.06
N SER A 274 14.38 -28.55 25.98
CA SER A 274 15.80 -28.25 25.81
C SER A 274 16.45 -29.14 24.73
N THR A 275 17.56 -28.68 24.17
CA THR A 275 18.43 -29.52 23.33
C THR A 275 18.78 -30.81 24.08
N GLY A 276 18.69 -31.95 23.38
CA GLY A 276 18.89 -33.28 23.96
C GLY A 276 17.65 -33.90 24.63
N SER A 277 16.53 -33.18 24.73
CA SER A 277 15.26 -33.77 25.21
C SER A 277 14.63 -34.67 24.14
N ASP A 278 13.75 -35.60 24.55
CA ASP A 278 13.03 -36.48 23.62
C ASP A 278 12.19 -35.70 22.59
N LEU A 279 11.66 -34.54 23.00
CA LEU A 279 10.82 -33.67 22.16
C LEU A 279 11.62 -32.70 21.28
N ASN A 280 12.88 -32.40 21.62
CA ASN A 280 13.72 -31.44 20.90
C ASN A 280 15.20 -31.83 20.95
N PHE A 281 15.50 -33.07 20.56
CA PHE A 281 16.86 -33.60 20.68
C PHE A 281 17.90 -32.72 19.96
N GLY A 282 17.57 -32.25 18.76
CA GLY A 282 18.43 -31.38 17.95
C GLY A 282 18.40 -29.90 18.34
N GLY A 283 17.54 -29.47 19.25
CA GLY A 283 17.42 -28.05 19.66
C GLY A 283 16.85 -27.11 18.59
N ASN A 284 16.39 -27.64 17.45
CA ASN A 284 15.97 -26.88 16.27
C ASN A 284 14.44 -26.78 16.12
N ALA A 285 13.66 -27.28 17.08
CA ALA A 285 12.21 -27.21 17.04
C ALA A 285 11.70 -25.80 17.37
N PHE A 286 10.72 -25.34 16.58
CA PHE A 286 9.95 -24.13 16.81
C PHE A 286 8.49 -24.40 16.46
N ILE A 287 7.59 -23.61 17.05
CA ILE A 287 6.15 -23.74 16.87
C ILE A 287 5.52 -22.40 16.57
N GLN A 288 4.25 -22.45 16.16
CA GLN A 288 3.40 -21.30 15.98
C GLN A 288 2.43 -21.21 17.16
N GLU A 289 2.46 -20.10 17.88
CA GLU A 289 1.53 -19.80 18.97
C GLU A 289 0.50 -18.78 18.48
N ASP A 290 -0.77 -19.17 18.52
CA ASP A 290 -1.89 -18.38 18.02
C ASP A 290 -2.76 -17.90 19.18
N THR A 291 -3.01 -16.59 19.24
CA THR A 291 -3.88 -15.96 20.23
C THR A 291 -5.01 -15.19 19.54
N VAL A 292 -6.25 -15.61 19.79
CA VAL A 292 -7.44 -14.88 19.31
C VAL A 292 -7.58 -13.56 20.09
N LEU A 293 -7.67 -12.44 19.37
CA LEU A 293 -7.86 -11.12 19.95
C LEU A 293 -9.33 -10.93 20.36
N LYS A 294 -9.57 -10.75 21.66
CA LYS A 294 -10.93 -10.67 22.24
C LYS A 294 -11.45 -9.25 22.47
N LYS A 295 -10.58 -8.25 22.32
CA LYS A 295 -10.89 -6.84 22.61
C LYS A 295 -10.29 -5.96 21.54
N GLU A 296 -10.92 -4.81 21.32
CA GLU A 296 -10.40 -3.79 20.44
C GLU A 296 -9.07 -3.25 20.98
N ALA A 297 -8.04 -3.24 20.15
CA ALA A 297 -6.71 -2.83 20.56
C ALA A 297 -5.82 -2.51 19.35
N GLY A 298 -4.92 -1.55 19.56
CA GLY A 298 -3.68 -1.45 18.80
C GLY A 298 -2.72 -2.57 19.22
N ARG A 299 -2.00 -3.16 18.26
CA ARG A 299 -1.09 -4.28 18.49
C ARG A 299 0.32 -3.88 18.10
N ASP A 300 1.28 -4.02 19.01
CA ASP A 300 2.70 -3.89 18.68
C ASP A 300 3.13 -4.99 17.69
N TRP A 301 4.22 -4.74 16.95
CA TRP A 301 4.81 -5.71 16.03
C TRP A 301 6.17 -6.17 16.53
N ASP A 302 6.33 -7.48 16.69
CA ASP A 302 7.58 -8.11 17.08
C ASP A 302 8.20 -8.87 15.90
N TRP A 303 9.24 -8.29 15.31
CA TRP A 303 9.96 -8.91 14.19
C TRP A 303 10.78 -10.13 14.62
N GLU A 304 11.20 -10.24 15.88
CA GLU A 304 11.96 -11.39 16.39
C GLU A 304 11.11 -12.66 16.46
N LYS A 305 9.78 -12.50 16.52
CA LYS A 305 8.82 -13.60 16.55
C LYS A 305 8.17 -13.91 15.21
N GLU A 306 8.66 -13.29 14.12
CA GLU A 306 7.94 -13.27 12.84
C GLU A 306 6.44 -12.96 13.01
N GLN A 307 6.13 -12.02 13.91
CA GLN A 307 4.74 -11.78 14.32
C GLN A 307 3.89 -11.38 13.12
N LYS A 308 2.73 -12.03 13.01
CA LYS A 308 1.76 -11.79 11.94
C LYS A 308 0.34 -11.84 12.50
N TRP A 309 -0.57 -11.17 11.80
CA TRP A 309 -1.99 -11.22 12.11
C TRP A 309 -2.72 -12.03 11.06
N LYS A 310 -3.70 -12.82 11.49
CA LYS A 310 -4.58 -13.60 10.62
C LYS A 310 -6.00 -13.11 10.83
N ILE A 311 -6.70 -12.82 9.76
CA ILE A 311 -8.13 -12.56 9.79
C ILE A 311 -8.79 -13.87 9.37
N VAL A 312 -9.58 -14.47 10.25
CA VAL A 312 -10.11 -15.83 10.08
C VAL A 312 -11.60 -15.90 10.30
N ASN A 313 -12.23 -16.90 9.69
CA ASN A 313 -13.56 -17.37 10.03
C ASN A 313 -13.45 -18.61 10.93
N LEU A 314 -13.75 -18.44 12.23
CA LEU A 314 -13.68 -19.54 13.22
C LEU A 314 -14.76 -20.61 13.03
N ALA A 315 -15.80 -20.34 12.23
CA ALA A 315 -16.88 -21.29 11.96
C ALA A 315 -16.56 -22.24 10.79
N ARG A 316 -15.53 -21.94 9.99
CA ARG A 316 -15.12 -22.75 8.84
C ARG A 316 -13.66 -23.17 9.01
N GLN A 317 -13.43 -24.47 8.99
CA GLN A 317 -12.10 -25.05 9.09
C GLN A 317 -11.76 -25.78 7.80
N HIS A 318 -10.49 -25.67 7.41
CA HIS A 318 -9.97 -26.43 6.30
C HIS A 318 -10.07 -27.95 6.57
N TYR A 319 -10.52 -28.70 5.57
CA TYR A 319 -10.90 -30.12 5.72
C TYR A 319 -9.78 -31.00 6.31
N SER A 320 -8.53 -30.76 5.92
CA SER A 320 -7.37 -31.56 6.33
C SER A 320 -6.67 -30.98 7.56
N SER A 321 -6.11 -29.77 7.46
CA SER A 321 -5.34 -29.13 8.53
C SER A 321 -6.16 -28.80 9.79
N ARG A 322 -7.50 -28.76 9.69
CA ARG A 322 -8.40 -28.29 10.76
C ARG A 322 -8.11 -26.88 11.25
N LYS A 323 -7.30 -26.11 10.51
CA LYS A 323 -7.07 -24.70 10.78
C LYS A 323 -8.23 -23.87 10.26
N ASP A 324 -8.53 -22.78 10.96
CA ASP A 324 -9.55 -21.83 10.53
C ASP A 324 -9.15 -21.20 9.19
N VAL A 325 -10.12 -21.07 8.29
CA VAL A 325 -9.91 -20.43 6.98
C VAL A 325 -9.70 -18.93 7.15
N GLY A 326 -8.78 -18.34 6.39
CA GLY A 326 -8.52 -16.91 6.51
C GLY A 326 -7.37 -16.39 5.67
N TYR A 327 -7.05 -15.13 5.92
CA TYR A 327 -5.94 -14.39 5.29
C TYR A 327 -4.93 -13.94 6.32
N VAL A 328 -3.66 -13.99 5.95
CA VAL A 328 -2.56 -13.42 6.74
C VAL A 328 -2.31 -11.99 6.28
N VAL A 329 -2.34 -11.05 7.22
CA VAL A 329 -1.86 -9.69 7.03
C VAL A 329 -0.35 -9.67 7.24
N ARG A 330 0.40 -9.40 6.18
CA ARG A 330 1.86 -9.25 6.23
C ARG A 330 2.26 -7.84 5.86
N VAL A 331 3.25 -7.31 6.58
CA VAL A 331 3.96 -6.10 6.20
C VAL A 331 5.27 -6.48 5.51
N LYS A 332 5.54 -5.92 4.34
CA LYS A 332 6.85 -6.05 3.67
C LYS A 332 7.81 -4.95 4.14
N GLY A 333 9.05 -5.31 4.46
CA GLY A 333 10.14 -4.33 4.68
C GLY A 333 10.23 -3.72 6.09
N GLY A 334 9.46 -4.23 7.05
CA GLY A 334 9.44 -3.74 8.44
C GLY A 334 8.48 -2.58 8.67
N VAL A 335 8.02 -2.40 9.91
CA VAL A 335 7.13 -1.28 10.30
C VAL A 335 7.89 -0.28 11.14
N THR A 336 7.84 1.00 10.74
CA THR A 336 8.31 2.12 11.55
C THR A 336 7.13 2.98 11.97
N LEU A 337 6.95 3.18 13.27
CA LEU A 337 5.89 4.02 13.82
C LEU A 337 6.28 5.50 13.82
N MET A 338 5.34 6.37 14.20
CA MET A 338 5.62 7.79 14.37
C MET A 338 6.75 8.03 15.38
N MET A 339 7.78 8.75 14.97
CA MET A 339 8.95 9.08 15.79
C MET A 339 8.69 10.27 16.72
N ALA A 340 7.67 11.08 16.42
CA ALA A 340 7.28 12.17 17.30
C ALA A 340 6.91 11.65 18.70
N ARG A 341 7.17 12.50 19.71
CA ARG A 341 6.86 12.16 21.09
C ARG A 341 5.37 11.89 21.28
N LYS A 342 5.03 10.92 22.13
CA LYS A 342 3.65 10.57 22.51
C LYS A 342 2.85 11.72 23.13
N ASP A 343 3.52 12.62 23.86
CA ASP A 343 2.91 13.82 24.44
C ASP A 343 2.82 14.99 23.45
N GLY A 344 3.45 14.85 22.28
CA GLY A 344 3.40 15.81 21.19
C GLY A 344 2.01 15.90 20.56
N TRP A 345 1.59 17.11 20.26
CA TRP A 345 0.33 17.41 19.59
C TRP A 345 0.14 16.69 18.25
N ALA A 346 1.23 16.42 17.52
CA ALA A 346 1.23 15.60 16.30
C ALA A 346 0.61 14.21 16.55
N LEU A 347 1.23 13.46 17.47
CA LEU A 347 0.83 12.09 17.77
C LEU A 347 -0.47 12.02 18.57
N LYS A 348 -0.78 13.03 19.40
CA LYS A 348 -2.10 13.17 20.04
C LYS A 348 -3.24 13.35 19.04
N ARG A 349 -2.97 13.92 17.86
CA ARG A 349 -3.98 14.05 16.79
C ARG A 349 -4.01 12.85 15.87
N ALA A 350 -2.88 12.14 15.73
CA ALA A 350 -2.72 10.96 14.90
C ALA A 350 -2.54 9.69 15.75
N GLU A 351 -3.36 9.46 16.78
CA GLU A 351 -3.13 8.38 17.74
C GLU A 351 -3.10 6.98 17.09
N PHE A 352 -3.75 6.82 15.93
CA PHE A 352 -3.71 5.59 15.13
C PHE A 352 -2.28 5.21 14.71
N LEU A 353 -1.33 6.13 14.69
CA LEU A 353 0.09 5.86 14.37
C LEU A 353 0.90 5.33 15.54
N ASN A 354 0.30 5.18 16.73
CA ASN A 354 0.97 4.54 17.86
C ASN A 354 1.14 3.02 17.67
N TYR A 355 0.41 2.41 16.74
CA TYR A 355 0.45 0.97 16.51
C TYR A 355 0.40 0.63 15.03
N PRO A 356 1.09 -0.44 14.60
CA PRO A 356 1.12 -0.90 13.21
C PRO A 356 -0.22 -1.47 12.75
N VAL A 357 -0.94 -2.14 13.65
CA VAL A 357 -2.26 -2.74 13.37
C VAL A 357 -3.22 -2.36 14.49
N TRP A 358 -4.43 -1.99 14.09
CA TRP A 358 -5.56 -1.86 14.98
C TRP A 358 -6.62 -2.88 14.61
N VAL A 359 -7.17 -3.54 15.62
CA VAL A 359 -8.34 -4.41 15.47
C VAL A 359 -9.50 -3.76 16.20
N CYS A 360 -10.56 -3.47 15.47
CA CYS A 360 -11.75 -2.81 15.97
C CYS A 360 -12.99 -3.59 15.54
N ARG A 361 -14.02 -3.54 16.37
CA ARG A 361 -15.31 -4.12 16.03
C ARG A 361 -15.99 -3.19 15.03
N ASP A 362 -16.58 -3.76 13.98
CA ASP A 362 -17.49 -2.96 13.15
C ASP A 362 -18.73 -2.60 13.99
N VAL A 363 -18.95 -1.30 14.15
CA VAL A 363 -20.12 -0.74 14.83
C VAL A 363 -20.76 0.25 13.88
N GLU A 364 -21.85 -0.18 13.24
CA GLU A 364 -22.66 0.70 12.42
C GLU A 364 -23.57 1.55 13.34
N GLY A 365 -23.34 2.86 13.38
CA GLY A 365 -24.20 3.77 14.12
C GLY A 365 -25.62 3.84 13.53
N ALA A 366 -26.60 4.32 14.31
CA ALA A 366 -28.01 4.42 13.90
C ALA A 366 -28.31 5.27 12.64
N LYS A 367 -27.30 5.93 12.07
CA LYS A 367 -27.36 6.69 10.80
C LYS A 367 -26.40 6.13 9.73
N GLY A 368 -25.96 4.88 9.85
CA GLY A 368 -24.99 4.26 8.93
C GLY A 368 -23.57 4.79 9.06
N SER A 369 -23.21 5.43 10.18
CA SER A 369 -21.85 5.94 10.38
C SER A 369 -20.98 4.90 11.08
N ARG A 370 -20.00 4.33 10.37
CA ARG A 370 -18.91 3.54 10.94
C ARG A 370 -17.86 4.47 11.57
N MET A 371 -17.33 4.09 12.73
CA MET A 371 -16.28 4.81 13.46
C MET A 371 -15.06 3.90 13.60
N TRP A 372 -13.87 4.42 13.26
CA TRP A 372 -12.61 3.67 13.27
C TRP A 372 -11.57 4.38 14.19
N PRO A 373 -10.43 3.77 14.53
CA PRO A 373 -9.37 4.41 15.34
C PRO A 373 -8.85 5.72 14.77
N ALA A 374 -8.83 5.84 13.44
CA ALA A 374 -8.49 7.08 12.74
C ALA A 374 -9.72 8.04 12.57
N GLY A 375 -10.85 7.74 13.21
CA GLY A 375 -12.12 8.48 13.10
C GLY A 375 -13.07 7.90 12.04
N LYS A 376 -14.03 8.71 11.57
CA LYS A 376 -15.01 8.34 10.53
C LYS A 376 -14.35 8.05 9.17
N MET A 377 -13.06 8.29 9.05
CA MET A 377 -12.30 8.34 7.80
C MET A 377 -10.94 7.64 8.03
N PRO A 378 -10.87 6.32 7.82
CA PRO A 378 -9.61 5.59 7.93
C PRO A 378 -8.65 5.87 6.76
N VAL A 379 -7.36 5.72 7.07
CA VAL A 379 -6.15 6.25 6.42
C VAL A 379 -5.51 5.13 5.50
N GLU A 380 -4.26 5.10 4.99
CA GLU A 380 -3.68 4.11 4.00
C GLU A 380 -2.29 3.63 4.38
N HIS A 381 -1.93 2.38 4.77
CA HIS A 381 -0.55 1.97 5.22
C HIS A 381 0.17 1.18 4.12
N LEU A 382 1.49 1.42 3.99
CA LEU A 382 2.60 0.57 3.49
C LEU A 382 2.25 -0.83 2.96
N ASN A 383 2.95 -1.28 1.90
CA ASN A 383 3.09 -2.67 1.40
C ASN A 383 2.50 -3.78 2.29
N ILE A 384 1.17 -3.88 2.27
CA ILE A 384 0.41 -4.94 2.93
C ILE A 384 0.14 -5.99 1.87
N THR A 385 0.56 -7.22 2.14
CA THR A 385 0.11 -8.37 1.36
C THR A 385 -0.86 -9.20 2.21
N LEU A 386 -2.07 -9.37 1.72
CA LEU A 386 -3.01 -10.37 2.19
C LEU A 386 -2.73 -11.66 1.41
N LYS A 387 -2.35 -12.72 2.12
CA LYS A 387 -2.14 -14.05 1.52
C LYS A 387 -3.14 -15.05 2.09
N PRO A 388 -3.70 -15.96 1.27
CA PRO A 388 -4.53 -17.04 1.80
C PRO A 388 -3.76 -17.85 2.84
N GLN A 389 -4.47 -18.33 3.84
CA GLN A 389 -3.99 -19.36 4.74
C GLN A 389 -5.09 -20.39 4.98
N SER A 390 -4.86 -21.62 4.51
CA SER A 390 -5.82 -22.72 4.63
C SER A 390 -7.20 -22.38 4.06
N PHE A 391 -7.27 -21.43 3.11
CA PHE A 391 -8.52 -20.96 2.52
C PHE A 391 -9.03 -21.94 1.45
N PHE A 392 -8.14 -22.37 0.54
CA PHE A 392 -8.43 -23.36 -0.51
C PHE A 392 -8.04 -24.77 -0.10
N THR A 393 -8.67 -25.76 -0.75
CA THR A 393 -8.38 -27.19 -0.59
C THR A 393 -7.10 -27.63 -1.29
N MET A 394 -6.66 -26.88 -2.30
CA MET A 394 -5.40 -27.03 -3.05
C MET A 394 -4.88 -25.67 -3.53
N ASN A 395 -3.71 -25.62 -4.16
CA ASN A 395 -3.19 -24.36 -4.71
C ASN A 395 -4.18 -23.80 -5.78
N PRO A 396 -4.72 -22.57 -5.61
CA PRO A 396 -5.74 -22.01 -6.50
C PRO A 396 -5.22 -21.68 -7.91
N SER A 397 -3.91 -21.80 -8.15
CA SER A 397 -3.26 -21.54 -9.44
C SER A 397 -2.82 -22.81 -10.17
N MET A 398 -3.40 -23.96 -9.84
CA MET A 398 -3.06 -25.25 -10.46
C MET A 398 -3.68 -25.44 -11.85
N ASP A 399 -4.76 -24.73 -12.15
CA ASP A 399 -5.47 -24.72 -13.43
C ASP A 399 -4.85 -23.77 -14.46
N ILE A 400 -3.87 -22.96 -14.06
CA ILE A 400 -3.20 -21.99 -14.93
C ILE A 400 -2.24 -22.71 -15.89
N PRO A 401 -2.37 -22.51 -17.21
CA PRO A 401 -1.49 -23.13 -18.20
C PRO A 401 -0.01 -22.81 -17.96
N GLY A 402 0.86 -23.83 -18.10
CA GLY A 402 2.31 -23.65 -18.01
C GLY A 402 2.94 -23.01 -19.25
N THR A 403 4.26 -22.79 -19.22
CA THR A 403 5.09 -22.08 -20.23
C THR A 403 5.03 -22.56 -21.69
N ARG A 404 4.20 -23.55 -22.02
CA ARG A 404 3.75 -23.83 -23.40
C ARG A 404 2.38 -23.19 -23.68
N ASP A 405 2.09 -22.03 -23.12
CA ASP A 405 0.96 -21.23 -23.57
C ASP A 405 1.29 -20.64 -24.94
N PRO A 406 0.65 -21.10 -26.05
CA PRO A 406 0.94 -20.59 -27.39
C PRO A 406 0.59 -19.09 -27.54
N LYS A 407 -0.12 -18.49 -26.58
CA LYS A 407 -0.55 -17.10 -26.61
C LYS A 407 0.46 -16.14 -25.98
N SER A 408 1.33 -16.62 -25.09
CA SER A 408 2.31 -15.81 -24.36
C SER A 408 3.68 -15.87 -25.04
N VAL A 409 3.86 -15.11 -26.12
CA VAL A 409 5.09 -15.07 -26.94
C VAL A 409 5.68 -13.65 -27.04
N ALA A 410 6.91 -13.53 -27.54
CA ALA A 410 7.50 -12.22 -27.84
C ALA A 410 6.58 -11.43 -28.78
N ALA A 411 6.45 -10.12 -28.55
CA ALA A 411 5.51 -9.26 -29.27
C ALA A 411 5.70 -9.22 -30.81
N PHE A 412 6.86 -9.67 -31.30
CA PHE A 412 7.17 -9.76 -32.73
C PHE A 412 7.81 -11.11 -33.07
N SER A 413 7.50 -11.64 -34.26
CA SER A 413 8.16 -12.82 -34.81
C SER A 413 9.67 -12.57 -35.00
N GLN A 414 10.48 -13.62 -34.89
CA GLN A 414 11.96 -13.57 -34.96
C GLN A 414 12.53 -13.07 -36.31
N GLU A 415 11.72 -12.65 -37.28
CA GLU A 415 12.18 -12.29 -38.62
C GLU A 415 12.82 -10.90 -38.73
N ALA A 416 12.86 -10.09 -37.66
CA ALA A 416 13.31 -8.69 -37.75
C ALA A 416 14.38 -8.22 -36.73
N ALA A 417 15.07 -9.11 -36.01
CA ALA A 417 16.10 -8.70 -35.05
C ALA A 417 17.53 -9.06 -35.51
N PRO A 418 18.44 -8.08 -35.70
CA PRO A 418 19.86 -8.34 -35.83
C PRO A 418 20.38 -9.03 -34.56
N SER A 419 21.14 -10.10 -34.75
CA SER A 419 21.64 -11.01 -33.73
C SER A 419 22.65 -10.37 -32.76
N HIS A 420 22.23 -9.56 -31.77
CA HIS A 420 23.13 -9.20 -30.66
C HIS A 420 22.38 -8.98 -29.34
N GLY A 421 22.71 -9.82 -28.36
CA GLY A 421 22.38 -9.64 -26.94
C GLY A 421 21.52 -10.76 -26.37
N HIS A 422 22.15 -11.87 -25.98
CA HIS A 422 21.50 -12.89 -25.18
C HIS A 422 21.10 -12.30 -23.82
N ALA A 423 19.81 -12.10 -23.60
CA ALA A 423 19.22 -12.07 -22.27
C ALA A 423 18.53 -13.42 -22.06
N GLY A 424 19.28 -14.37 -21.50
CA GLY A 424 18.75 -15.65 -21.03
C GLY A 424 19.18 -15.82 -19.58
N CYS A 425 18.23 -16.15 -18.71
CA CYS A 425 18.57 -16.80 -17.44
C CYS A 425 19.25 -18.13 -17.79
N HIS A 426 20.47 -18.33 -17.28
CA HIS A 426 21.15 -19.63 -17.32
C HIS A 426 20.49 -20.63 -16.39
#